data_AF-A0A967QYJ0-F1
#
_entry.id   AF-A0A967QYJ0-F1
#
_cell.length_a   1.000
_cell.length_b   1.000
_cell.length_c   1.000
_cell.angle_alpha   90.00
_cell.angle_beta   90.00
_cell.angle_gamma   90.00
#
_symmetry.space_group_name_H-M   'P 1'
#
loop_
_entity.id
_entity.type
_entity.pdbx_description
1 polymer ?
#
loop_
_entity_poly.entity_id
_entity_poly.type
_entity_poly.pdbx_seq_one_letter_code
_entity_poly.pdbx_strand_id
1 'polypeptide(L)' 'RSPQHKAQQLLAFLRRRLPVYMTPAAIAFPDALPLTASGKIDRTALQRSETAASIISCPFVAPRNVRE' A
#
# COMPACT_ATOMS: atom_id res chain seq x y z
N ARG A 1 -6.56 -9.44 11.17
CA ARG A 1 -5.60 -9.89 10.12
C ARG A 1 -4.72 -8.69 9.78
N SER A 2 -3.39 -8.79 9.94
CA SER A 2 -2.50 -7.62 9.80
C SER A 2 -2.59 -7.00 8.40
N PRO A 3 -2.55 -5.66 8.27
CA PRO A 3 -2.76 -4.96 7.00
C PRO A 3 -1.71 -5.33 5.93
N GLN A 4 -0.49 -5.71 6.35
CA GLN A 4 0.57 -6.25 5.48
C GLN A 4 0.13 -7.47 4.67
N HIS A 5 -0.59 -8.40 5.29
CA HIS A 5 -1.02 -9.63 4.63
C HIS A 5 -2.10 -9.35 3.57
N LYS A 6 -2.92 -8.31 3.80
CA LYS A 6 -3.94 -7.84 2.85
C LYS A 6 -3.30 -7.14 1.64
N ALA A 7 -2.29 -6.29 1.88
CA ALA A 7 -1.52 -5.64 0.82
C ALA A 7 -0.86 -6.66 -0.12
N GLN A 8 -0.22 -7.69 0.43
CA GLN A 8 0.45 -8.73 -0.34
C GLN A 8 -0.53 -9.54 -1.21
N GLN A 9 -1.73 -9.85 -0.69
CA GLN A 9 -2.78 -10.51 -1.47
C GLN A 9 -3.28 -9.64 -2.62
N LEU A 10 -3.45 -8.34 -2.39
CA LEU A 10 -3.88 -7.41 -3.44
C LEU A 10 -2.82 -7.27 -4.54
N LEU A 11 -1.55 -7.09 -4.17
CA LEU A 11 -0.45 -7.03 -5.13
C LEU A 11 -0.32 -8.34 -5.93
N ALA A 12 -0.43 -9.50 -5.28
CA ALA A 12 -0.42 -10.80 -5.97
C ALA A 12 -1.59 -10.94 -6.96
N PHE A 13 -2.76 -10.42 -6.62
CA PHE A 13 -3.90 -10.38 -7.52
C PHE A 13 -3.65 -9.46 -8.72
N LEU A 14 -3.15 -8.24 -8.49
CA LEU A 14 -2.87 -7.26 -9.53
C LEU A 14 -1.80 -7.74 -10.51
N ARG A 15 -0.71 -8.37 -10.02
CA ARG A 15 0.38 -8.90 -10.87
C ARG A 15 -0.05 -9.96 -11.86
N ARG A 16 -1.18 -10.65 -11.62
CA ARG A 16 -1.74 -11.63 -12.56
C ARG A 16 -2.58 -11.00 -13.67
N ARG A 17 -2.99 -9.73 -13.50
CA ARG A 17 -3.92 -9.03 -14.40
C ARG A 17 -3.30 -7.80 -15.07
N LEU A 18 -2.25 -7.24 -14.48
CA LEU A 18 -1.58 -6.05 -14.94
C LEU A 18 -0.14 -6.38 -15.32
N PRO A 19 0.39 -5.77 -16.39
CA PRO A 19 1.81 -5.77 -16.66
C PRO A 19 2.61 -5.21 -15.48
N VAL A 20 3.88 -5.60 -15.38
CA VAL A 20 4.77 -5.22 -14.27
C VAL A 20 4.85 -3.70 -14.10
N TYR A 21 4.94 -2.94 -15.20
CA TYR A 21 5.03 -1.47 -15.18
C TYR A 21 3.73 -0.76 -14.72
N MET A 22 2.61 -1.48 -14.64
CA MET A 22 1.34 -0.96 -14.10
C MET A 22 1.05 -1.49 -12.69
N THR A 23 1.94 -2.32 -12.14
CA THR A 23 1.79 -2.84 -10.78
C THR A 23 2.32 -1.80 -9.79
N PRO A 24 1.50 -1.32 -8.84
CA PRO A 24 1.96 -0.35 -7.84
C PRO A 24 3.01 -0.98 -6.91
N ALA A 25 4.00 -0.17 -6.51
CA ALA A 25 5.08 -0.62 -5.61
C ALA A 25 4.63 -0.75 -4.14
N ALA A 26 3.59 -0.02 -3.75
CA ALA A 26 3.05 -0.03 -2.39
C ALA A 26 1.53 0.17 -2.39
N ILE A 27 0.88 -0.23 -1.30
CA ILE A 27 -0.55 -0.02 -1.06
C ILE A 27 -0.71 0.72 0.27
N ALA A 28 -1.49 1.80 0.27
CA ALA A 28 -1.88 2.54 1.45
C ALA A 28 -3.31 2.21 1.87
N PHE A 29 -3.56 2.16 3.18
CA PHE A 29 -4.88 1.97 3.77
C PHE A 29 -5.22 3.13 4.72
N PRO A 30 -5.52 4.33 4.19
CA PRO A 30 -5.98 5.43 5.02
C PRO A 30 -7.41 5.17 5.51
N ASP A 31 -7.73 5.65 6.71
CA ASP A 31 -9.10 5.55 7.27
C ASP A 31 -10.09 6.41 6.48
N ALA A 32 -9.62 7.51 5.88
CA ALA A 32 -10.37 8.37 5.00
C ALA A 32 -9.48 8.95 3.89
N LEU A 33 -10.06 9.20 2.72
CA LEU A 33 -9.37 9.93 1.67
C LEU A 33 -9.37 11.43 1.99
N PRO A 34 -8.23 12.14 1.87
CA PRO A 34 -8.20 13.57 2.03
C PRO A 34 -8.95 14.22 0.86
N LEU A 35 -9.89 15.09 1.20
CA LEU A 35 -10.70 15.82 0.23
C LEU A 35 -10.44 17.32 0.38
N THR A 36 -10.44 18.02 -0.76
CA THR A 36 -10.51 19.48 -0.82
C THR A 36 -11.88 19.98 -0.35
N ALA A 37 -12.02 21.28 -0.10
CA ALA A 37 -13.32 21.90 0.22
C ALA A 37 -14.41 21.64 -0.84
N SER A 38 -14.00 21.37 -2.09
CA SER A 38 -14.90 20.99 -3.19
C SER A 38 -15.29 19.51 -3.22
N GLY A 39 -14.79 18.70 -2.29
CA GLY A 39 -15.03 17.25 -2.24
C GLY A 39 -14.15 16.42 -3.18
N LYS A 40 -13.25 17.04 -3.95
CA LYS A 40 -12.28 16.33 -4.80
C LYS A 40 -11.13 15.78 -3.96
N ILE A 41 -10.54 14.66 -4.37
CA ILE A 41 -9.34 14.11 -3.72
C ILE A 41 -8.20 15.14 -3.75
N ASP A 42 -7.69 15.46 -2.58
CA ASP A 42 -6.50 16.29 -2.42
C ASP A 42 -5.25 15.42 -2.57
N ARG A 43 -4.67 15.43 -3.78
CA ARG A 43 -3.47 14.64 -4.09
C ARG A 43 -2.24 15.09 -3.30
N THR A 44 -2.14 16.38 -2.99
CA THR A 44 -1.01 16.93 -2.22
C THR A 44 -1.09 16.46 -0.77
N ALA A 45 -2.28 16.52 -0.16
CA ALA A 45 -2.52 16.00 1.17
C ALA A 45 -2.33 14.46 1.22
N LEU A 46 -2.72 13.75 0.16
CA LEU A 46 -2.51 12.30 0.04
C LEU A 46 -1.02 11.92 0.01
N GLN A 47 -0.21 12.62 -0.80
CA GLN A 47 1.26 12.44 -0.86
C GLN A 47 1.96 12.83 0.44
N ARG A 48 1.42 13.80 1.18
CA ARG A 48 1.97 14.20 2.47
C ARG A 48 1.60 13.20 3.57
N SER A 49 0.42 12.59 3.45
CA SER A 49 -0.04 11.50 4.30
C SER A 49 0.72 10.22 4.04
N GLU A 50 1.34 10.02 2.87
CA GLU A 50 2.21 8.88 2.61
C GLU A 50 3.33 8.76 3.67
N THR A 51 3.90 9.86 4.17
CA THR A 51 4.90 9.81 5.26
C THR A 51 4.30 9.38 6.62
N ALA A 52 2.99 9.57 6.83
CA ALA A 52 2.30 9.30 8.10
C ALA A 52 1.38 8.06 8.08
N ALA A 53 0.93 7.64 6.90
CA ALA A 53 0.10 6.48 6.67
C ALA A 53 0.97 5.23 6.69
N SER A 54 0.39 4.10 7.09
CA SER A 54 1.04 2.80 6.98
C SER A 54 1.15 2.41 5.51
N ILE A 55 2.09 3.01 4.78
CA ILE A 55 2.47 2.58 3.44
C ILE A 55 3.11 1.22 3.62
N ILE A 56 2.44 0.21 3.09
CA ILE A 56 3.00 -1.13 3.04
C ILE A 56 3.74 -1.23 1.72
N SER A 57 5.03 -0.90 1.77
CA SER A 57 5.98 -1.26 0.73
C SER A 57 6.30 -2.75 0.83
N CYS A 58 6.37 -3.43 -0.31
CA CYS A 58 6.88 -4.80 -0.40
C CYS A 58 8.16 -4.74 -1.23
N PRO A 59 9.39 -4.79 -0.64
CA PRO A 59 9.91 -6.05 -0.10
C PRO A 59 11.06 -5.96 0.97
N PHE A 60 10.91 -6.65 2.10
CA PHE A 60 11.96 -7.50 2.72
C PHE A 60 11.28 -8.36 3.78
N VAL A 61 11.41 -9.68 3.65
CA VAL A 61 10.91 -10.64 4.63
C VAL A 61 12.13 -11.22 5.32
N ALA A 62 12.41 -10.78 6.54
CA ALA A 62 13.38 -11.45 7.40
C ALA A 62 12.93 -12.90 7.64
N PRO A 63 13.87 -13.86 7.68
CA PRO A 63 13.56 -15.27 7.88
C PRO A 63 12.74 -15.45 9.18
N ARG A 64 11.66 -16.23 9.10
CA ARG A 64 10.69 -16.41 10.21
C ARG A 64 11.01 -17.56 11.16
N ASN A 65 12.23 -18.09 11.14
CA ASN A 65 12.62 -19.18 12.03
C ASN A 65 13.93 -18.82 12.75
N VAL A 66 13.94 -18.89 14.08
CA VAL A 66 15.14 -19.29 14.83
C VAL A 66 15.02 -20.80 15.00
N ARG A 67 15.44 -21.58 14.00
CA ARG A 67 15.80 -23.00 14.15
C ARG A 67 16.77 -23.37 13.03
N GLU A 68 18.00 -23.65 13.47
CA GLU A 68 19.03 -24.58 12.94
C GLU A 68 19.37 -24.55 11.44
#